data_AF-A0A969JV05-F1
#
_entry.id   AF-A0A969JV05-F1
#
_cell.length_a   1.000
_cell.length_b   1.000
_cell.length_c   1.000
_cell.angle_alpha   90.00
_cell.angle_beta   90.00
_cell.angle_gamma   90.00
#
_symmetry.space_group_name_H-M   'P 1'
#
loop_
_entity.id
_entity.type
_entity.pdbx_description
1 polymer ?
#
loop_
_entity_poly.entity_id
_entity_poly.type
_entity_poly.pdbx_seq_one_letter_code
_entity_poly.pdbx_strand_id
1 'polypeptide(L)'
;MTWNAVGPNAASFGNPQTNICVNPLSWRTDGAPADFALNLGAVSFGATGFASNPDPAALLAPRAAVVEPGAADAQCIDGRLLVSEIRSQNFSAQPMGEDNYHIFDYALFHMNIRANAQTRVAAYLAAHAAAPDLEPTIAIEPLEEAP
;
A
#
# COMPACT_ATOMS: atom_id res chain seq x y z
N MET A 1 -1.23 11.09 -1.08
CA MET A 1 -1.49 9.79 -1.74
C MET A 1 -1.93 8.82 -0.66
N THR A 2 -3.05 8.14 -0.85
CA THR A 2 -3.55 7.12 0.09
C THR A 2 -4.28 6.04 -0.71
N TRP A 3 -4.38 4.84 -0.14
CA TRP A 3 -5.24 3.77 -0.65
C TRP A 3 -6.56 3.76 0.09
N ASN A 4 -6.56 3.78 1.44
CA ASN A 4 -7.79 3.68 2.23
C ASN A 4 -8.68 2.56 1.68
N ALA A 5 -8.10 1.35 1.54
CA ALA A 5 -8.77 0.25 0.87
C ALA A 5 -10.08 -0.10 1.56
N VAL A 6 -11.13 -0.20 0.77
CA VAL A 6 -12.49 -0.46 1.23
C VAL A 6 -13.20 -1.41 0.29
N GLY A 7 -14.11 -2.21 0.84
CA GLY A 7 -15.06 -3.00 0.08
C GLY A 7 -16.35 -2.24 -0.24
N PRO A 8 -17.27 -2.86 -1.00
CA PRO A 8 -18.51 -2.24 -1.44
C PRO A 8 -19.42 -1.74 -0.31
N ASN A 9 -19.33 -2.36 0.88
CA ASN A 9 -20.22 -2.06 2.01
C ASN A 9 -19.57 -1.16 3.08
N ALA A 10 -18.34 -0.69 2.86
CA ALA A 10 -17.63 0.09 3.86
C ALA A 10 -18.29 1.45 4.11
N ALA A 11 -18.49 1.77 5.40
CA ALA A 11 -18.85 3.11 5.79
C ALA A 11 -17.73 4.10 5.39
N SER A 12 -18.13 5.30 4.93
CA SER A 12 -17.14 6.34 4.62
C SER A 12 -16.55 6.89 5.92
N PHE A 13 -15.22 6.91 6.02
CA PHE A 13 -14.51 7.54 7.13
C PHE A 13 -13.84 8.85 6.66
N GLY A 14 -14.11 9.95 7.37
CA GLY A 14 -13.62 11.28 6.98
C GLY A 14 -14.21 11.79 5.66
N ASN A 15 -13.54 12.77 5.03
CA ASN A 15 -13.89 13.24 3.68
C ASN A 15 -12.85 12.69 2.67
N PRO A 16 -13.13 11.60 1.97
CA PRO A 16 -12.17 10.99 1.07
C PRO A 16 -11.96 11.77 -0.24
N GLN A 17 -12.83 12.73 -0.57
CA GLN A 17 -12.75 13.45 -1.86
C GLN A 17 -11.51 14.36 -1.98
N THR A 18 -10.84 14.67 -0.87
CA THR A 18 -9.58 15.42 -0.87
C THR A 18 -8.36 14.51 -1.07
N ASN A 19 -8.55 13.20 -1.11
CA ASN A 19 -7.47 12.25 -1.29
C ASN A 19 -7.09 12.07 -2.75
N ILE A 20 -5.79 11.95 -3.02
CA ILE A 20 -5.28 11.42 -4.28
C ILE A 20 -5.19 9.89 -4.13
N CYS A 21 -6.15 9.19 -4.73
CA CYS A 21 -6.10 7.73 -4.87
C CYS A 21 -5.21 7.35 -6.05
N VAL A 22 -4.27 6.42 -5.80
CA VAL A 22 -3.43 5.81 -6.83
C VAL A 22 -3.70 4.32 -6.79
N ASN A 23 -4.12 3.73 -7.91
CA ASN A 23 -4.35 2.29 -7.97
C ASN A 23 -3.00 1.55 -7.90
N PRO A 24 -2.72 0.72 -6.88
CA PRO A 24 -1.42 0.07 -6.71
C PRO A 24 -1.16 -1.04 -7.74
N LEU A 25 -2.21 -1.52 -8.43
CA LEU A 25 -2.07 -2.56 -9.46
C LEU A 25 -1.65 -1.99 -10.82
N SER A 26 -1.97 -0.72 -11.09
CA SER A 26 -1.70 -0.05 -12.38
C SER A 26 -0.84 1.20 -12.28
N TRP A 27 -0.66 1.74 -11.07
CA TRP A 27 -0.02 3.03 -10.77
C TRP A 27 -0.70 4.25 -11.42
N ARG A 28 -1.97 4.11 -11.79
CA ARG A 28 -2.79 5.18 -12.38
C ARG A 28 -3.76 5.81 -11.37
N THR A 29 -4.19 7.02 -11.67
CA THR A 29 -5.20 7.79 -10.90
C THR A 29 -6.48 8.04 -11.71
N ASP A 30 -6.64 7.37 -12.85
CA ASP A 30 -7.70 7.62 -13.84
C ASP A 30 -9.03 6.91 -13.50
N GLY A 31 -9.10 6.22 -12.37
CA GLY A 31 -10.29 5.52 -11.92
C GLY A 31 -10.61 4.24 -12.71
N ALA A 32 -9.77 3.86 -13.69
CA ALA A 32 -10.00 2.64 -14.44
C ALA A 32 -9.69 1.40 -13.57
N PRO A 33 -10.56 0.37 -13.60
CA PRO A 33 -10.40 -0.83 -12.77
C PRO A 33 -9.15 -1.61 -13.17
N ALA A 34 -8.55 -2.28 -12.19
CA ALA A 34 -7.46 -3.22 -12.37
C ALA A 34 -7.89 -4.57 -11.79
N ASP A 35 -7.81 -5.61 -12.60
CA ASP A 35 -8.26 -6.95 -12.21
C ASP A 35 -7.29 -7.64 -11.25
N PHE A 36 -7.74 -8.78 -10.71
CA PHE A 36 -6.95 -9.64 -9.83
C PHE A 36 -5.64 -10.13 -10.47
N ALA A 37 -5.58 -10.34 -11.78
CA ALA A 37 -4.38 -10.85 -12.43
C ALA A 37 -3.20 -9.85 -12.37
N LEU A 38 -3.50 -8.56 -12.16
CA LEU A 38 -2.50 -7.52 -11.93
C LEU A 38 -1.95 -7.49 -10.50
N ASN A 39 -2.54 -8.22 -9.55
CA ASN A 39 -2.00 -8.36 -8.20
C ASN A 39 -0.87 -9.41 -8.18
N LEU A 40 0.37 -8.92 -8.12
CA LEU A 40 1.59 -9.73 -8.14
C LEU A 40 1.79 -10.55 -6.86
N GLY A 41 1.03 -10.25 -5.81
CA GLY A 41 1.14 -10.93 -4.52
C GLY A 41 0.80 -10.02 -3.36
N ALA A 42 -0.31 -10.34 -2.69
CA ALA A 42 -0.48 -9.95 -1.31
C ALA A 42 0.51 -10.73 -0.43
N VAL A 43 0.97 -10.14 0.66
CA VAL A 43 1.87 -10.81 1.60
C VAL A 43 1.23 -10.87 2.97
N SER A 44 0.87 -12.08 3.39
CA SER A 44 0.45 -12.35 4.76
C SER A 44 1.64 -12.87 5.55
N PHE A 45 1.81 -12.34 6.77
CA PHE A 45 2.85 -12.80 7.70
C PHE A 45 2.29 -13.85 8.66
N GLY A 46 1.45 -14.76 8.15
CA GLY A 46 0.70 -15.78 8.89
C GLY A 46 -0.53 -15.25 9.62
N ALA A 47 -1.45 -16.16 9.95
CA ALA A 47 -2.73 -15.83 10.57
C ALA A 47 -2.53 -15.17 11.95
N THR A 48 -3.38 -14.17 12.21
CA THR A 48 -3.65 -13.52 13.50
C THR A 48 -2.72 -12.37 13.91
N GLY A 49 -2.61 -11.33 13.07
CA GLY A 49 -2.32 -9.98 13.58
C GLY A 49 -3.52 -9.37 14.34
N PHE A 50 -4.74 -9.85 14.05
CA PHE A 50 -5.99 -9.39 14.68
C PHE A 50 -6.96 -10.51 15.04
N ALA A 51 -6.70 -11.75 14.62
CA ALA A 51 -7.49 -12.84 15.17
C ALA A 51 -7.14 -13.00 16.64
N SER A 52 -8.18 -13.17 17.44
CA SER A 52 -8.23 -13.17 18.89
C SER A 52 -7.43 -14.29 19.56
N ASN A 53 -6.42 -14.87 18.90
CA ASN A 53 -5.65 -15.98 19.40
C ASN A 53 -4.92 -15.54 20.69
N PRO A 54 -5.30 -16.07 21.87
CA PRO A 54 -4.84 -15.57 23.14
C PRO A 54 -3.43 -16.05 23.50
N ASP A 55 -2.74 -16.79 22.62
CA ASP A 55 -1.39 -17.30 22.88
C ASP A 55 -0.31 -16.26 22.49
N PRO A 56 0.35 -15.60 23.46
CA PRO A 56 1.42 -14.65 23.19
C PRO A 56 2.65 -15.31 22.54
N ALA A 57 2.82 -16.63 22.69
CA ALA A 57 3.92 -17.35 22.03
C ALA A 57 3.72 -17.43 20.51
N ALA A 58 2.47 -17.50 20.05
CA ALA A 58 2.16 -17.46 18.62
C ALA A 58 2.55 -16.11 18.00
N LEU A 59 2.44 -15.00 18.74
CA LEU A 59 2.87 -13.67 18.27
C LEU A 59 4.39 -13.59 18.05
N LEU A 60 5.18 -14.34 18.82
CA LEU A 60 6.65 -14.33 18.77
C LEU A 60 7.24 -15.42 17.86
N ALA A 61 6.42 -16.36 17.38
CA ALA A 61 6.89 -17.42 16.48
C ALA A 61 7.30 -16.82 15.12
N PRO A 62 8.45 -17.24 14.54
CA PRO A 62 8.82 -16.88 13.18
C PRO A 62 7.72 -17.34 12.22
N ARG A 63 7.11 -16.40 11.50
CA ARG A 63 6.09 -16.71 10.49
C ARG A 63 6.70 -16.51 9.11
N ALA A 64 6.64 -17.55 8.28
CA ALA A 64 7.02 -17.42 6.88
C ALA A 64 6.03 -16.49 6.19
N ALA A 65 6.56 -15.49 5.48
CA ALA A 65 5.75 -14.66 4.61
C ALA A 65 5.19 -15.53 3.47
N VAL A 66 3.87 -15.49 3.28
CA VAL A 66 3.19 -16.17 2.17
C VAL A 66 2.83 -15.14 1.12
N VAL A 67 3.27 -15.36 -0.12
CA VAL A 67 2.89 -14.53 -1.27
C VAL A 67 1.64 -15.12 -1.91
N GLU A 68 0.59 -14.32 -2.06
CA GLU A 68 -0.72 -14.71 -2.54
C GLU A 68 -1.11 -13.85 -3.77
N PRO A 69 -0.73 -14.25 -5.00
CA PRO A 69 -1.11 -13.55 -6.22
C PRO A 69 -2.63 -13.53 -6.41
N GLY A 70 -3.16 -12.46 -6.99
CA GLY A 70 -4.60 -12.36 -7.27
C GLY A 70 -5.51 -12.28 -6.05
N ALA A 71 -4.97 -11.89 -4.89
CA ALA A 71 -5.74 -11.79 -3.65
C ALA A 71 -6.74 -10.61 -3.65
N ALA A 72 -6.48 -9.54 -4.39
CA ALA A 72 -7.35 -8.36 -4.46
C ALA A 72 -7.27 -7.71 -5.84
N ASP A 73 -8.41 -7.24 -6.34
CA ASP A 73 -8.50 -6.27 -7.42
C ASP A 73 -8.42 -4.84 -6.85
N ALA A 74 -8.49 -3.83 -7.71
CA ALA A 74 -8.46 -2.44 -7.25
C ALA A 74 -9.07 -1.46 -8.25
N GLN A 75 -9.84 -0.49 -7.75
CA GLN A 75 -10.31 0.66 -8.51
C GLN A 75 -10.33 1.92 -7.64
N CYS A 76 -9.83 3.03 -8.16
CA CYS A 76 -9.99 4.33 -7.47
C CYS A 76 -11.38 4.89 -7.72
N ILE A 77 -12.15 5.14 -6.65
CA ILE A 77 -13.49 5.73 -6.69
C ILE A 77 -13.61 6.74 -5.53
N ASP A 78 -13.97 7.99 -5.86
CA ASP A 78 -14.19 9.07 -4.89
C ASP A 78 -13.06 9.24 -3.85
N GLY A 79 -11.80 9.15 -4.30
CA GLY A 79 -10.61 9.31 -3.46
C GLY A 79 -10.30 8.13 -2.54
N ARG A 80 -10.91 6.95 -2.79
CA ARG A 80 -10.66 5.70 -2.09
C ARG A 80 -10.30 4.59 -3.07
N LEU A 81 -9.63 3.56 -2.56
CA LEU A 81 -9.37 2.34 -3.30
C LEU A 81 -10.46 1.31 -3.00
N LEU A 82 -11.37 1.11 -3.94
CA LEU A 82 -12.33 0.02 -3.89
C LEU A 82 -11.62 -1.30 -4.20
N VAL A 83 -11.80 -2.29 -3.33
CA VAL A 83 -11.48 -3.71 -3.52
C VAL A 83 -12.82 -4.45 -3.56
N SER A 84 -13.18 -5.05 -4.68
CA SER A 84 -14.51 -5.66 -4.82
C SER A 84 -14.64 -6.95 -4.01
N GLU A 85 -13.54 -7.70 -3.89
CA GLU A 85 -13.45 -8.97 -3.19
C GLU A 85 -12.01 -9.22 -2.73
N ILE A 86 -11.84 -9.81 -1.55
CA ILE A 86 -10.56 -10.36 -1.11
C ILE A 86 -10.60 -11.88 -1.26
N ARG A 87 -9.76 -12.43 -2.12
CA ARG A 87 -9.63 -13.86 -2.43
C ARG A 87 -8.58 -14.56 -1.56
N SER A 88 -8.65 -14.32 -0.25
CA SER A 88 -7.75 -14.93 0.73
C SER A 88 -8.34 -14.89 2.13
N GLN A 89 -8.16 -15.97 2.89
CA GLN A 89 -8.60 -16.06 4.28
C GLN A 89 -7.66 -15.30 5.25
N ASN A 90 -6.45 -14.95 4.81
CA ASN A 90 -5.43 -14.31 5.64
C ASN A 90 -5.69 -12.81 5.87
N PHE A 91 -6.63 -12.21 5.15
CA PHE A 91 -6.99 -10.79 5.22
C PHE A 91 -8.46 -10.59 5.63
N SER A 92 -8.98 -11.48 6.47
CA SER A 92 -10.39 -11.49 6.90
C SER A 92 -10.70 -10.59 8.10
N ALA A 93 -9.68 -10.07 8.79
CA ALA A 93 -9.92 -9.26 9.99
C ALA A 93 -10.39 -7.84 9.63
N GLN A 94 -11.50 -7.41 10.23
CA GLN A 94 -12.14 -6.11 9.99
C GLN A 94 -12.33 -5.32 11.30
N PRO A 95 -11.25 -4.99 12.04
CA PRO A 95 -11.36 -4.32 13.34
C PRO A 95 -11.90 -2.89 13.25
N MET A 96 -11.92 -2.30 12.05
CA MET A 96 -12.39 -0.94 11.77
C MET A 96 -13.79 -0.90 11.11
N GLY A 97 -14.52 -2.03 11.17
CA GLY A 97 -15.86 -2.16 10.61
C GLY A 97 -15.90 -2.97 9.31
N GLU A 98 -17.11 -3.34 8.92
CA GLU A 98 -17.39 -4.11 7.70
C GLU A 98 -16.73 -3.47 6.47
N ASP A 99 -16.08 -4.31 5.67
CA ASP A 99 -15.41 -3.93 4.43
C ASP A 99 -14.33 -2.83 4.59
N ASN A 100 -13.87 -2.55 5.81
CA ASN A 100 -12.74 -1.65 6.02
C ASN A 100 -11.43 -2.44 5.96
N TYR A 101 -10.71 -2.32 4.84
CA TYR A 101 -9.48 -3.04 4.56
C TYR A 101 -8.22 -2.17 4.72
N HIS A 102 -8.35 -0.95 5.25
CA HIS A 102 -7.25 0.01 5.35
C HIS A 102 -6.02 -0.55 6.08
N ILE A 103 -6.24 -1.44 7.05
CA ILE A 103 -5.17 -2.11 7.79
C ILE A 103 -4.29 -3.03 6.94
N PHE A 104 -4.79 -3.43 5.77
CA PHE A 104 -4.10 -4.29 4.83
C PHE A 104 -3.58 -3.55 3.59
N ASP A 105 -3.65 -2.21 3.55
CA ASP A 105 -3.22 -1.40 2.40
C ASP A 105 -1.84 -1.81 1.84
N TYR A 106 -0.84 -2.00 2.71
CA TYR A 106 0.48 -2.46 2.28
C TYR A 106 0.53 -3.96 1.99
N ALA A 107 -0.24 -4.75 2.73
CA ALA A 107 -0.15 -6.19 2.69
C ALA A 107 -0.83 -6.76 1.43
N LEU A 108 -2.00 -6.24 1.03
CA LEU A 108 -2.74 -6.67 -0.16
C LEU A 108 -1.99 -6.41 -1.48
N PHE A 109 -1.11 -5.41 -1.49
CA PHE A 109 -0.43 -4.95 -2.71
C PHE A 109 1.10 -4.98 -2.58
N HIS A 110 1.64 -5.72 -1.60
CA HIS A 110 3.05 -5.69 -1.24
C HIS A 110 3.99 -5.93 -2.43
N MET A 111 3.72 -6.96 -3.24
CA MET A 111 4.59 -7.30 -4.37
C MET A 111 4.50 -6.29 -5.51
N ASN A 112 3.34 -5.66 -5.73
CA ASN A 112 3.21 -4.53 -6.66
C ASN A 112 4.03 -3.34 -6.19
N ILE A 113 3.90 -2.96 -4.91
CA ILE A 113 4.66 -1.85 -4.30
C ILE A 113 6.16 -2.10 -4.42
N ARG A 114 6.61 -3.32 -4.10
CA ARG A 114 8.01 -3.73 -4.24
C ARG A 114 8.51 -3.57 -5.67
N ALA A 115 7.75 -4.09 -6.65
CA ALA A 115 8.12 -3.97 -8.06
C ALA A 115 8.23 -2.51 -8.50
N ASN A 116 7.28 -1.66 -8.09
CA ASN A 116 7.29 -0.25 -8.44
C ASN A 116 8.44 0.51 -7.78
N ALA A 117 8.76 0.21 -6.53
CA ALA A 117 9.91 0.79 -5.84
C ALA A 117 11.22 0.44 -6.57
N GLN A 118 11.39 -0.82 -7.00
CA GLN A 118 12.54 -1.25 -7.79
C GLN A 118 12.64 -0.47 -9.11
N THR A 119 11.53 -0.34 -9.85
CA THR A 119 11.49 0.43 -11.10
C THR A 119 11.88 1.90 -10.88
N ARG A 120 11.34 2.55 -9.85
CA ARG A 120 11.61 3.97 -9.57
C ARG A 120 13.06 4.21 -9.14
N VAL A 121 13.60 3.35 -8.28
CA VAL A 121 15.00 3.43 -7.85
C VAL A 121 15.94 3.21 -9.03
N ALA A 122 15.66 2.21 -9.89
CA ALA A 122 16.46 1.97 -11.08
C ALA A 122 16.45 3.17 -12.04
N ALA A 123 15.27 3.77 -12.27
CA ALA A 123 15.14 4.96 -13.11
C ALA A 123 15.91 6.16 -12.52
N TYR A 124 15.82 6.37 -11.21
CA TYR A 124 16.58 7.41 -10.52
C TYR A 124 18.09 7.22 -10.69
N LEU A 125 18.60 6.02 -10.41
CA LEU A 125 20.02 5.70 -10.54
C LEU A 125 20.50 5.87 -11.99
N ALA A 126 19.72 5.45 -12.99
CA ALA A 126 20.06 5.63 -14.39
C ALA A 126 20.14 7.12 -14.80
N ALA A 127 19.20 7.94 -14.33
CA ALA A 127 19.19 9.37 -14.62
C ALA A 127 20.39 10.11 -13.99
N HIS A 128 20.88 9.64 -12.85
CA HIS A 128 21.99 10.27 -12.11
C HIS A 128 23.35 9.63 -12.38
N ALA A 129 23.41 8.41 -12.90
CA ALA A 129 24.65 7.82 -13.42
C ALA A 129 25.11 8.49 -14.74
N ALA A 130 24.19 9.17 -15.44
CA ALA A 130 24.47 9.92 -16.67
C ALA A 130 24.81 11.40 -16.43
N ALA A 131 24.66 11.90 -15.20
CA ALA A 131 25.05 13.25 -14.82
C ALA A 131 26.46 13.21 -14.20
N PRO A 132 27.48 13.88 -14.77
CA PRO A 132 28.77 14.00 -14.09
C PRO A 132 28.57 14.77 -12.78
N ASP A 133 29.27 14.34 -11.72
CA ASP A 133 29.20 14.82 -10.34
C ASP A 133 28.97 16.34 -10.25
N LEU A 134 27.72 16.74 -10.00
CA LEU A 134 27.43 18.04 -9.42
C LEU A 134 27.47 17.84 -7.91
N GLU A 135 28.53 18.34 -7.28
CA GLU A 135 28.66 18.30 -5.83
C GLU A 135 27.40 18.85 -5.15
N PRO A 136 26.93 18.21 -4.05
CA PRO A 136 25.76 18.69 -3.33
C PRO A 136 26.12 20.02 -2.65
N THR A 137 25.79 21.14 -3.30
CA THR A 137 25.84 22.46 -2.67
C THR A 137 24.63 22.58 -1.73
N ILE A 138 24.76 22.03 -0.53
CA ILE A 138 23.88 22.43 0.58
C ILE A 138 24.42 23.79 1.06
N ALA A 139 23.90 24.86 0.46
CA ALA A 139 24.03 26.19 1.05
C ALA A 139 23.13 26.23 2.29
N ILE A 140 23.72 26.02 3.47
CA ILE A 140 23.08 26.40 4.72
C ILE A 140 23.24 27.91 4.82
N GLU A 141 22.19 28.65 4.46
CA GLU A 141 22.12 30.06 4.81
C GLU A 141 22.05 30.19 6.34
N PRO A 142 22.90 31.00 6.97
CA PRO A 142 22.85 31.19 8.41
C PRO A 142 21.55 31.90 8.79
N LEU A 143 20.87 31.39 9.81
CA LEU A 143 19.69 32.01 10.40
C LEU A 143 20.07 33.40 10.93
N GLU A 144 19.52 34.47 10.33
CA GLU A 144 19.56 35.80 10.92
C GLU A 144 18.82 35.77 12.28
N GLU A 145 19.54 36.10 13.36
CA GLU A 145 18.92 36.40 14.64
C GLU A 145 18.12 37.70 14.51
N ALA A 146 16.79 37.58 14.62
CA ALA A 146 15.89 38.72 14.71
C ALA A 146 16.10 39.49 16.03
N PRO A 147 15.93 40.83 16.04
CA PRO A 147 16.21 41.70 17.18
C PRO A 147 15.24 41.56 18.35
#